data_AF-A0A2E3H5Z9-F1
#
_entry.id   AF-A0A2E3H5Z9-F1
#
_cell.length_a   1.000
_cell.length_b   1.000
_cell.length_c   1.000
_cell.angle_alpha   90.00
_cell.angle_beta   90.00
_cell.angle_gamma   90.00
#
_symmetry.space_group_name_H-M   'P 1'
#
loop_
_entity.id
_entity.type
_entity.pdbx_description
1 polymer ?
#
loop_
_entity_poly.entity_id
_entity_poly.type
_entity_poly.pdbx_seq_one_letter_code
_entity_poly.pdbx_strand_id
1 'polypeptide(L)'
;MVDLAQQFSERVAFAQGGTQEVRDDVQLELDELAARMKTTIDQSTFNGTDYVNAATTVTVVTGISRSSSGSISTTKMTFMQQDLGAIQSVLDNLDLAGAASAGSQATLLQSAEEQLAAAISSATKLGIAEKSIETQKEFLGALTDRLDGGVGSMIDANMEEEAARLQALQVQQQLATQSLSIANSSPQNILSLFR
;
A
#
# COMPACT_ATOMS: atom_id res chain seq x y z
N MET A 1 3.07 -17.43 -12.42
CA MET A 1 3.91 -16.94 -13.55
C MET A 1 5.33 -17.47 -13.46
N VAL A 2 6.10 -17.17 -12.40
CA VAL A 2 7.46 -17.73 -12.24
C VAL A 2 7.46 -19.26 -12.34
N ASP A 3 6.57 -19.94 -11.62
CA ASP A 3 6.48 -21.41 -11.67
C ASP A 3 6.11 -21.95 -13.06
N LEU A 4 5.25 -21.24 -13.81
CA LEU A 4 4.88 -21.64 -15.17
C LEU A 4 6.02 -21.41 -16.16
N ALA A 5 6.77 -20.32 -16.01
CA ALA A 5 7.98 -20.05 -16.80
C ALA A 5 9.10 -21.05 -16.46
N GLN A 6 9.20 -21.48 -15.22
CA GLN A 6 10.14 -22.53 -14.81
C GLN A 6 9.76 -23.87 -15.45
N GLN A 7 8.48 -24.27 -15.37
CA GLN A 7 7.99 -25.46 -16.05
C GLN A 7 8.24 -25.40 -17.57
N PHE A 8 8.03 -24.23 -18.18
CA PHE A 8 8.33 -24.01 -19.60
C PHE A 8 9.81 -24.27 -19.90
N SER A 9 10.73 -23.65 -19.14
CA SER A 9 12.18 -23.84 -19.31
C SER A 9 12.61 -25.30 -19.10
N GLU A 10 12.04 -25.99 -18.11
CA GLU A 10 12.33 -27.40 -17.84
C GLU A 10 11.89 -28.31 -19.00
N ARG A 11 10.74 -28.01 -19.62
CA ARG A 11 10.23 -28.74 -20.79
C ARG A 11 11.07 -28.50 -22.03
N VAL A 12 11.49 -27.25 -22.27
CA VAL A 12 12.43 -26.92 -23.36
C VAL A 12 13.75 -27.67 -23.15
N ALA A 13 14.29 -27.71 -21.93
CA ALA A 13 15.52 -28.43 -21.62
C ALA A 13 15.39 -29.94 -21.85
N PHE A 14 14.27 -30.54 -21.45
CA PHE A 14 13.99 -31.96 -21.65
C PHE A 14 14.00 -32.34 -23.15
N ALA A 15 13.40 -31.52 -24.00
CA ALA A 15 13.22 -31.83 -25.41
C ALA A 15 14.51 -31.72 -26.25
N GLN A 16 15.58 -31.08 -25.75
CA GLN A 16 16.86 -30.97 -26.47
C GLN A 16 17.53 -32.33 -26.73
N GLY A 17 17.30 -33.32 -25.85
CA GLY A 17 17.84 -34.67 -26.02
C GLY A 17 16.96 -35.59 -26.88
N GLY A 18 15.79 -35.11 -27.33
CA GLY A 18 14.74 -35.92 -27.95
C GLY A 18 14.81 -36.05 -29.47
N THR A 19 13.99 -36.94 -30.02
CA THR A 19 13.72 -37.03 -31.46
C THR A 19 12.85 -35.85 -31.93
N GLN A 20 12.62 -35.72 -33.23
CA GLN A 20 11.69 -34.71 -33.75
C GLN A 20 10.28 -34.88 -33.18
N GLU A 21 9.80 -36.12 -33.08
CA GLU A 21 8.48 -36.43 -32.52
C GLU A 21 8.35 -35.93 -31.07
N VAL A 22 9.40 -36.11 -30.26
CA VAL A 22 9.42 -35.61 -28.87
C VAL A 22 9.37 -34.08 -28.83
N ARG A 23 10.04 -33.38 -29.76
CA ARG A 23 9.98 -31.92 -29.82
C ARG A 23 8.59 -31.42 -30.23
N ASP A 24 7.95 -32.11 -31.17
CA ASP A 24 6.60 -31.77 -31.63
C ASP A 24 5.57 -31.98 -30.50
N ASP A 25 5.67 -33.08 -29.75
CA ASP A 25 4.80 -33.35 -28.60
C ASP A 25 5.04 -32.34 -27.47
N VAL A 26 6.30 -32.00 -27.18
CA VAL A 26 6.63 -30.99 -26.15
C VAL A 26 6.18 -29.59 -26.58
N GLN A 27 6.23 -29.24 -27.87
CA GLN A 27 5.71 -27.95 -28.35
C GLN A 27 4.23 -27.77 -27.98
N LEU A 28 3.41 -28.82 -28.12
CA LEU A 28 2.00 -28.76 -27.70
C LEU A 28 1.85 -28.47 -26.20
N GLU A 29 2.71 -29.05 -25.36
CA GLU A 29 2.73 -28.74 -23.92
C GLU A 29 3.17 -27.29 -23.65
N LEU A 30 4.15 -26.78 -24.40
CA LEU A 30 4.64 -25.40 -24.29
C LEU A 30 3.56 -24.39 -24.70
N ASP A 31 2.82 -24.66 -25.78
CA ASP A 31 1.71 -23.84 -26.24
C ASP A 31 0.59 -23.80 -25.17
N GLU A 32 0.28 -24.94 -24.54
CA GLU A 32 -0.69 -24.97 -23.44
C GLU A 32 -0.20 -24.19 -22.20
N LEU A 33 1.08 -24.32 -21.85
CA LEU A 33 1.70 -23.55 -20.77
C LEU A 33 1.64 -22.04 -21.06
N ALA A 34 1.95 -21.63 -22.28
CA ALA A 34 1.87 -20.24 -22.73
C ALA A 34 0.42 -19.71 -22.69
N ALA A 35 -0.56 -20.50 -23.13
CA ALA A 35 -1.98 -20.17 -23.04
C ALA A 35 -2.47 -20.04 -21.59
N ARG A 36 -2.00 -20.91 -20.69
CA ARG A 36 -2.28 -20.82 -19.25
C ARG A 36 -1.67 -19.58 -18.62
N MET A 37 -0.43 -19.23 -19.00
CA MET A 37 0.20 -17.97 -18.60
C MET A 37 -0.64 -16.78 -19.04
N LYS A 38 -1.06 -16.75 -20.30
CA LYS A 38 -1.93 -15.70 -20.84
C LYS A 38 -3.24 -15.57 -20.07
N THR A 39 -3.94 -16.68 -19.84
CA THR A 39 -5.21 -16.68 -19.09
C THR A 39 -5.00 -16.16 -17.66
N THR A 40 -3.90 -16.52 -17.01
CA THR A 40 -3.56 -16.03 -15.66
C THR A 40 -3.30 -14.53 -15.65
N ILE A 41 -2.58 -14.01 -16.65
CA ILE A 41 -2.33 -12.57 -16.81
C ILE A 41 -3.66 -11.84 -17.03
N ASP A 42 -4.48 -12.30 -17.97
CA ASP A 42 -5.77 -11.68 -18.32
C ASP A 42 -6.75 -11.66 -17.13
N GLN A 43 -6.67 -12.65 -16.23
CA GLN A 43 -7.48 -12.71 -15.00
C GLN A 43 -6.95 -11.82 -13.86
N SER A 44 -5.71 -11.36 -13.94
CA SER A 44 -5.03 -10.62 -12.88
C SER A 44 -5.41 -9.13 -12.89
N THR A 45 -6.68 -8.83 -12.59
CA THR A 45 -7.19 -7.46 -12.48
C THR A 45 -7.59 -7.11 -11.04
N PHE A 46 -7.33 -5.87 -10.64
CA PHE A 46 -7.79 -5.32 -9.37
C PHE A 46 -8.72 -4.13 -9.62
N ASN A 47 -9.96 -4.23 -9.13
CA ASN A 47 -11.00 -3.22 -9.36
C ASN A 47 -11.16 -2.86 -10.85
N GLY A 48 -11.06 -3.86 -11.73
CA GLY A 48 -11.16 -3.69 -13.19
C GLY A 48 -9.94 -3.07 -13.88
N THR A 49 -8.85 -2.82 -13.13
CA THR A 49 -7.57 -2.32 -13.69
C THR A 49 -6.53 -3.43 -13.69
N ASP A 50 -5.77 -3.54 -14.78
CA ASP A 50 -4.64 -4.47 -14.92
C ASP A 50 -3.34 -3.80 -14.43
N TYR A 51 -2.63 -4.47 -13.53
CA TYR A 51 -1.35 -4.03 -12.96
C TYR A 51 -0.18 -4.98 -13.28
N VAL A 52 -0.33 -5.88 -14.26
CA VAL A 52 0.68 -6.88 -14.61
C VAL A 52 0.92 -7.05 -16.11
N ASN A 53 0.28 -6.24 -16.97
CA ASN A 53 0.42 -6.34 -18.43
C ASN A 53 0.88 -5.04 -19.13
N ALA A 54 1.65 -4.20 -18.43
CA ALA A 54 2.28 -3.03 -19.04
C ALA A 54 3.48 -2.55 -18.22
N ALA A 55 4.34 -1.73 -18.84
CA ALA A 55 5.49 -1.10 -18.20
C ALA A 55 5.20 0.37 -17.84
N THR A 56 4.10 0.62 -17.14
CA THR A 56 3.67 1.98 -16.76
C THR A 56 3.91 2.27 -15.28
N THR A 57 4.06 3.56 -14.93
CA THR A 57 4.12 3.96 -13.52
C THR A 57 2.70 4.07 -12.96
N VAL A 58 2.42 3.28 -11.94
CA VAL A 58 1.17 3.32 -11.18
C VAL A 58 1.31 4.31 -10.05
N THR A 59 0.34 5.20 -9.89
CA THR A 59 0.29 6.16 -8.78
C THR A 59 -0.81 5.79 -7.80
N VAL A 60 -0.44 5.61 -6.54
CA VAL A 60 -1.36 5.34 -5.44
C VAL A 60 -1.42 6.56 -4.52
N VAL A 61 -2.63 6.96 -4.15
CA VAL A 61 -2.83 8.02 -3.16
C VAL A 61 -2.65 7.44 -1.76
N THR A 62 -1.71 8.00 -0.99
CA THR A 62 -1.36 7.52 0.35
C THR A 62 -1.97 8.36 1.46
N GLY A 63 -2.40 9.59 1.17
CA GLY A 63 -3.05 10.43 2.17
C GLY A 63 -3.57 11.74 1.60
N ILE A 64 -4.26 12.48 2.46
CA ILE A 64 -4.81 13.80 2.15
C ILE A 64 -4.04 14.83 2.99
N SER A 65 -3.50 15.85 2.33
CA SER A 65 -2.85 16.99 2.99
C SER A 65 -3.68 18.26 2.78
N ARG A 66 -3.63 19.16 3.76
CA ARG A 66 -4.32 20.46 3.69
C ARG A 66 -3.27 21.57 3.78
N SER A 67 -3.29 22.50 2.83
CA SER A 67 -2.42 23.68 2.89
C SER A 67 -2.94 24.70 3.91
N SER A 68 -2.08 25.65 4.30
CA SER A 68 -2.46 26.80 5.14
C SER A 68 -3.49 27.71 4.48
N SER A 69 -3.64 27.65 3.15
CA SER A 69 -4.68 28.34 2.38
C SER A 69 -5.99 27.54 2.28
N GLY A 70 -6.10 26.38 2.94
CA GLY A 70 -7.31 25.55 2.95
C GLY A 70 -7.49 24.64 1.72
N SER A 71 -6.53 24.62 0.80
CA SER A 71 -6.57 23.71 -0.36
C SER A 71 -6.27 22.28 0.06
N ILE A 72 -7.02 21.34 -0.51
CA ILE A 72 -6.84 19.90 -0.28
C ILE A 72 -5.92 19.35 -1.39
N SER A 73 -4.86 18.67 -0.98
CA SER A 73 -3.94 17.95 -1.86
C SER A 73 -3.83 16.49 -1.42
N THR A 74 -3.21 15.66 -2.25
CA THR A 74 -3.00 14.24 -1.96
C THR A 74 -1.52 13.93 -1.94
N THR A 75 -1.07 13.22 -0.92
CA THR A 75 0.25 12.57 -0.93
C THR A 75 0.16 11.31 -1.78
N LYS A 76 1.19 11.06 -2.59
CA LYS A 76 1.21 9.98 -3.58
C LYS A 76 2.47 9.15 -3.44
N MET A 77 2.34 7.87 -3.72
CA MET A 77 3.46 6.97 -3.99
C MET A 77 3.33 6.40 -5.39
N THR A 78 4.46 6.05 -5.98
CA THR A 78 4.52 5.49 -7.31
C THR A 78 5.33 4.21 -7.32
N PHE A 79 4.87 3.22 -8.07
CA PHE A 79 5.66 2.04 -8.39
C PHE A 79 5.53 1.71 -9.88
N MET A 80 6.50 0.96 -10.41
CA MET A 80 6.44 0.54 -11.80
C MET A 80 5.71 -0.80 -11.92
N GLN A 81 4.69 -0.81 -12.77
CA GLN A 81 4.07 -2.02 -13.26
C GLN A 81 5.10 -2.90 -13.97
N GLN A 82 4.87 -4.21 -13.98
CA GLN A 82 5.65 -5.14 -14.79
C GLN A 82 4.81 -5.68 -15.92
N ASP A 83 5.46 -5.84 -17.08
CA ASP A 83 4.82 -6.34 -18.29
C ASP A 83 5.04 -7.85 -18.40
N LEU A 84 4.14 -8.62 -17.80
CA LEU A 84 4.15 -10.07 -17.89
C LEU A 84 3.62 -10.58 -19.24
N GLY A 85 2.86 -9.75 -19.97
CA GLY A 85 2.36 -10.07 -21.31
C GLY A 85 3.49 -10.09 -22.34
N ALA A 86 4.46 -9.18 -22.24
CA ALA A 86 5.67 -9.21 -23.06
C ALA A 86 6.46 -10.52 -22.86
N ILE A 87 6.61 -10.97 -21.60
CA ILE A 87 7.30 -12.24 -21.27
C ILE A 87 6.52 -13.42 -21.87
N GLN A 88 5.21 -13.47 -21.67
CA GLN A 88 4.37 -14.53 -22.21
C GLN A 88 4.41 -14.57 -23.74
N SER A 89 4.37 -13.41 -24.41
CA SER A 89 4.42 -13.33 -25.87
C SER A 89 5.76 -13.82 -26.43
N VAL A 90 6.88 -13.61 -25.74
CA VAL A 90 8.17 -14.18 -26.15
C VAL A 90 8.14 -15.70 -26.00
N LEU A 91 7.65 -16.22 -24.87
CA LEU A 91 7.56 -17.67 -24.61
C LEU A 91 6.64 -18.38 -25.61
N ASP A 92 5.50 -17.78 -25.95
CA ASP A 92 4.52 -18.30 -26.91
C ASP A 92 5.06 -18.38 -28.34
N ASN A 93 6.02 -17.50 -28.69
CA ASN A 93 6.66 -17.48 -30.01
C ASN A 93 7.88 -18.42 -30.11
N LEU A 94 8.25 -19.14 -29.05
CA LEU A 94 9.35 -20.09 -29.10
C LEU A 94 8.92 -21.35 -29.86
N ASP A 95 9.51 -21.54 -31.05
CA ASP A 95 9.29 -22.71 -31.89
C ASP A 95 10.40 -23.76 -31.70
N LEU A 96 10.12 -24.73 -30.84
CA LEU A 96 10.98 -25.89 -30.57
C LEU A 96 10.89 -26.94 -31.68
N ALA A 97 9.75 -27.07 -32.34
CA ALA A 97 9.54 -28.01 -33.44
C ALA A 97 10.45 -27.66 -34.64
N GLY A 98 10.64 -26.38 -34.93
CA GLY A 98 11.53 -25.87 -35.98
C GLY A 98 13.03 -25.97 -35.66
N ALA A 99 13.43 -26.27 -34.42
CA ALA A 99 14.82 -26.29 -33.99
C ALA A 99 15.55 -27.60 -34.32
N ALA A 100 15.91 -27.77 -35.59
CA ALA A 100 16.55 -28.99 -36.10
C ALA A 100 18.02 -29.20 -35.68
N SER A 101 18.72 -28.14 -35.22
CA SER A 101 20.13 -28.21 -34.84
C SER A 101 20.34 -28.02 -33.33
N ALA A 102 21.37 -28.65 -32.78
CA ALA A 102 21.73 -28.49 -31.36
C ALA A 102 22.02 -27.02 -30.99
N GLY A 103 22.56 -26.23 -31.93
CA GLY A 103 22.76 -24.79 -31.73
C GLY A 103 21.45 -24.01 -31.59
N SER A 104 20.48 -24.28 -32.47
CA SER A 104 19.14 -23.65 -32.40
C SER A 104 18.41 -24.02 -31.12
N GLN A 105 18.51 -25.28 -30.69
CA GLN A 105 17.90 -25.76 -29.45
C GLN A 105 18.51 -25.09 -28.21
N ALA A 106 19.84 -24.91 -28.18
CA ALA A 106 20.51 -24.20 -27.10
C ALA A 106 20.09 -22.72 -27.03
N THR A 107 19.94 -22.04 -28.16
CA THR A 107 19.45 -20.65 -28.20
C THR A 107 18.01 -20.53 -27.69
N LEU A 108 17.14 -21.50 -27.98
CA LEU A 108 15.76 -21.50 -27.46
C LEU A 108 15.72 -21.67 -25.94
N LEU A 109 16.52 -22.60 -25.39
CA LEU A 109 16.60 -22.75 -23.94
C LEU A 109 17.14 -21.49 -23.27
N GLN A 110 18.18 -20.89 -23.84
CA GLN A 110 18.70 -19.62 -23.35
C GLN A 110 17.62 -18.52 -23.37
N SER A 111 16.82 -18.45 -24.43
CA SER A 111 15.69 -17.51 -24.52
C SER A 111 14.63 -17.79 -23.45
N ALA A 112 14.30 -19.06 -23.19
CA ALA A 112 13.35 -19.46 -22.14
C ALA A 112 13.88 -19.12 -20.74
N GLU A 113 15.17 -19.36 -20.47
CA GLU A 113 15.84 -19.02 -19.20
C GLU A 113 15.90 -17.50 -18.98
N GLU A 114 16.13 -16.72 -20.04
CA GLU A 114 16.07 -15.25 -19.97
C GLU A 114 14.68 -14.75 -19.60
N GLN A 115 13.62 -15.35 -20.16
CA GLN A 115 12.24 -15.02 -19.81
C GLN A 115 11.89 -15.45 -18.38
N LEU A 116 12.40 -16.59 -17.90
CA LEU A 116 12.29 -16.99 -16.50
C LEU A 116 12.98 -15.97 -15.57
N ALA A 117 14.20 -15.54 -15.90
CA ALA A 117 14.91 -14.51 -15.15
C ALA A 117 14.16 -13.18 -15.15
N ALA A 118 13.55 -12.79 -16.28
CA ALA A 118 12.69 -11.61 -16.37
C ALA A 118 11.44 -11.73 -15.50
N ALA A 119 10.82 -12.93 -15.43
CA ALA A 119 9.67 -13.19 -14.56
C ALA A 119 10.05 -13.09 -13.07
N ILE A 120 11.21 -13.64 -12.68
CA ILE A 120 11.75 -13.53 -11.31
C ILE A 120 12.07 -12.07 -10.96
N SER A 121 12.71 -11.33 -11.88
CA SER A 121 12.98 -9.90 -11.72
C SER A 121 11.69 -9.11 -11.52
N SER A 122 10.66 -9.43 -12.30
CA SER A 122 9.34 -8.79 -12.20
C SER A 122 8.69 -9.06 -10.84
N ALA A 123 8.70 -10.32 -10.38
CA ALA A 123 8.21 -10.68 -9.05
C ALA A 123 8.96 -9.96 -7.93
N THR A 124 10.28 -9.85 -8.05
CA THR A 124 11.12 -9.13 -7.08
C THR A 124 10.77 -7.65 -7.01
N LYS A 125 10.58 -6.99 -8.16
CA LYS A 125 10.18 -5.57 -8.23
C LYS A 125 8.80 -5.34 -7.61
N LEU A 126 7.85 -6.25 -7.86
CA LEU A 126 6.53 -6.19 -7.23
C LEU A 126 6.60 -6.39 -5.72
N GLY A 127 7.43 -7.33 -5.22
CA GLY A 127 7.65 -7.51 -3.78
C GLY A 127 8.30 -6.31 -3.10
N ILE A 128 9.24 -5.62 -3.78
CA ILE A 128 9.81 -4.36 -3.28
C ILE A 128 8.72 -3.27 -3.20
N ALA A 129 7.86 -3.17 -4.22
CA ALA A 129 6.75 -2.22 -4.22
C ALA A 129 5.76 -2.51 -3.08
N GLU A 130 5.40 -3.77 -2.86
CA GLU A 130 4.58 -4.22 -1.73
C GLU A 130 5.19 -3.77 -0.40
N LYS A 131 6.48 -4.05 -0.18
CA LYS A 131 7.15 -3.67 1.07
C LYS A 131 7.19 -2.15 1.26
N SER A 132 7.41 -1.40 0.19
CA SER A 132 7.40 0.06 0.24
C SER A 132 6.03 0.60 0.65
N ILE A 133 4.94 0.03 0.12
CA ILE A 133 3.57 0.38 0.49
C ILE A 133 3.29 0.01 1.95
N GLU A 134 3.72 -1.16 2.40
CA GLU A 134 3.57 -1.61 3.78
C GLU A 134 4.27 -0.66 4.76
N THR A 135 5.53 -0.30 4.51
CA THR A 135 6.27 0.66 5.35
C THR A 135 5.60 2.03 5.37
N GLN A 136 5.06 2.50 4.24
CA GLN A 136 4.30 3.75 4.21
C GLN A 136 3.02 3.66 5.06
N LYS A 137 2.29 2.54 4.98
CA LYS A 137 1.09 2.31 5.79
C LYS A 137 1.42 2.35 7.28
N GLU A 138 2.49 1.69 7.70
CA GLU A 138 2.98 1.70 9.09
C GLU A 138 3.37 3.11 9.54
N PHE A 139 4.12 3.84 8.71
CA PHE A 139 4.52 5.22 9.00
C PHE A 139 3.28 6.13 9.18
N LEU A 140 2.30 6.03 8.29
CA LEU A 140 1.08 6.83 8.37
C LEU A 140 0.21 6.46 9.58
N GLY A 141 0.16 5.18 9.95
CA GLY A 141 -0.48 4.74 11.19
C GLY A 141 0.18 5.38 12.40
N ALA A 142 1.50 5.23 12.53
CA ALA A 142 2.26 5.81 13.64
C ALA A 142 2.23 7.35 13.67
N LEU A 143 2.11 8.00 12.50
CA LEU A 143 1.91 9.45 12.41
C LEU A 143 0.53 9.85 12.93
N THR A 144 -0.51 9.11 12.54
CA THR A 144 -1.90 9.36 12.98
C THR A 144 -2.00 9.21 14.49
N ASP A 145 -1.47 8.12 15.06
CA ASP A 145 -1.47 7.89 16.51
C ASP A 145 -0.75 9.01 17.29
N ARG A 146 0.37 9.51 16.75
CA ARG A 146 1.10 10.65 17.35
C ARG A 146 0.34 11.96 17.25
N LEU A 147 -0.33 12.20 16.13
CA LEU A 147 -1.15 13.40 15.96
C LEU A 147 -2.37 13.36 16.89
N ASP A 148 -3.04 12.22 17.02
CA ASP A 148 -4.17 12.05 17.93
C ASP A 148 -3.74 12.26 19.39
N GLY A 149 -2.63 11.65 19.82
CA GLY A 149 -2.08 11.87 21.15
C GLY A 149 -1.60 13.31 21.39
N GLY A 150 -1.00 13.94 20.38
CA GLY A 150 -0.54 15.33 20.46
C GLY A 150 -1.70 16.33 20.55
N VAL A 151 -2.72 16.17 19.69
CA VAL A 151 -3.95 16.97 19.72
C VAL A 151 -4.71 16.73 21.01
N GLY A 152 -4.82 15.47 21.46
CA GLY A 152 -5.35 15.10 22.76
C GLY A 152 -4.65 15.86 23.89
N SER A 153 -3.31 15.89 23.93
CA SER A 153 -2.58 16.63 24.98
C SER A 153 -2.78 18.16 24.94
N MET A 154 -3.13 18.72 23.78
CA MET A 154 -3.41 20.16 23.62
C MET A 154 -4.85 20.53 23.96
N ILE A 155 -5.78 19.57 23.95
CA ILE A 155 -7.22 19.81 24.09
C ILE A 155 -7.77 19.18 25.37
N ASP A 156 -7.21 18.05 25.81
CA ASP A 156 -7.59 17.36 27.03
C ASP A 156 -7.23 18.24 28.23
N ALA A 157 -8.26 18.63 28.96
CA ALA A 157 -8.10 19.36 30.21
C ALA A 157 -7.60 18.41 31.30
N ASN A 158 -6.65 18.88 32.10
CA ASN A 158 -6.25 18.17 33.31
C ASN A 158 -7.39 18.24 34.34
N MET A 159 -8.08 17.12 34.56
CA MET A 159 -9.22 17.07 35.48
C MET A 159 -8.85 17.41 36.94
N GLU A 160 -7.61 17.22 37.38
CA GLU A 160 -7.18 17.59 38.73
C GLU A 160 -7.09 19.10 38.89
N GLU A 161 -6.49 19.79 37.90
CA GLU A 161 -6.39 21.25 37.89
C GLU A 161 -7.76 21.89 37.75
N GLU A 162 -8.61 21.38 36.84
CA GLU A 162 -9.98 21.88 36.68
C GLU A 162 -10.86 21.61 37.91
N ALA A 163 -10.68 20.48 38.60
CA ALA A 163 -11.39 20.19 39.85
C ALA A 163 -10.98 21.14 40.98
N ALA A 164 -9.67 21.40 41.14
CA ALA A 164 -9.17 22.38 42.11
C ALA A 164 -9.66 23.79 41.78
N ARG A 165 -9.65 24.16 40.49
CA ARG A 165 -10.16 25.45 40.00
C ARG A 165 -11.67 25.59 40.25
N LEU A 166 -12.44 24.54 40.02
CA LEU A 166 -13.88 24.51 40.29
C LEU A 166 -14.18 24.70 41.79
N GLN A 167 -13.45 23.99 42.66
CA GLN A 167 -13.58 24.16 44.11
C GLN A 167 -13.23 25.59 44.55
N ALA A 168 -12.15 26.15 44.03
CA ALA A 168 -11.76 27.53 44.30
C ALA A 168 -12.84 28.54 43.84
N LEU A 169 -13.42 28.33 42.65
CA LEU A 169 -14.51 29.16 42.14
C LEU A 169 -15.78 29.05 43.00
N GLN A 170 -16.12 27.86 43.48
CA GLN A 170 -17.26 27.65 44.38
C GLN A 170 -17.06 28.39 45.71
N VAL A 171 -15.85 28.33 46.29
CA VAL A 171 -15.50 29.08 47.50
C VAL A 171 -15.56 30.59 47.23
N GLN A 172 -15.05 31.06 46.10
CA GLN A 172 -15.11 32.47 45.71
C GLN A 172 -16.57 32.95 45.55
N GLN A 173 -17.46 32.15 44.97
CA GLN A 173 -18.89 32.47 44.86
C GLN A 173 -19.58 32.50 46.23
N GLN A 174 -19.27 31.56 47.13
CA GLN A 174 -19.79 31.57 48.50
C GLN A 174 -19.33 32.82 49.25
N LEU A 175 -18.04 33.19 49.13
CA LEU A 175 -17.50 34.42 49.70
C LEU A 175 -18.15 35.66 49.07
N ALA A 176 -18.32 35.72 47.75
CA ALA A 176 -18.97 36.84 47.08
C ALA A 176 -20.43 37.02 47.56
N THR A 177 -21.17 35.93 47.75
CA THR A 177 -22.55 35.96 48.27
C THR A 177 -22.57 36.45 49.73
N GLN A 178 -21.64 35.97 50.56
CA GLN A 178 -21.49 36.40 51.95
C GLN A 178 -21.05 37.88 52.05
N SER A 179 -20.13 38.32 51.20
CA SER A 179 -19.71 39.73 51.09
C SER A 179 -20.86 40.61 50.62
N LEU A 180 -21.69 40.16 49.68
CA LEU A 180 -22.88 40.87 49.23
C LEU A 180 -23.94 40.99 50.35
N SER A 181 -24.15 39.94 51.15
CA SER A 181 -25.08 39.98 52.28
C SER A 181 -24.59 40.89 53.42
N ILE A 182 -23.27 40.91 53.68
CA ILE A 182 -22.63 41.86 54.61
C ILE A 182 -22.74 43.30 54.07
N ALA A 183 -22.48 43.50 52.77
CA ALA A 183 -22.60 44.81 52.13
C ALA A 183 -24.04 45.35 52.13
N ASN A 184 -25.06 44.49 52.01
CA ASN A 184 -26.47 44.89 52.06
C ASN A 184 -27.01 45.07 53.49
N SER A 185 -26.40 44.44 54.50
CA SER A 185 -26.80 44.58 55.91
C SER A 185 -26.12 45.75 56.63
N SER A 186 -24.94 46.19 56.18
CA SER A 186 -24.22 47.35 56.73
C SER A 186 -25.02 48.66 56.70
N PRO A 187 -25.68 49.04 55.58
CA PRO A 187 -26.50 50.26 55.51
C PRO A 187 -27.75 50.23 56.40
N GLN A 188 -28.32 49.04 56.64
CA GLN A 188 -29.51 48.87 57.48
C GLN A 188 -29.21 49.07 58.97
N ASN A 189 -28.02 48.64 59.44
CA ASN A 189 -27.55 48.91 60.81
C ASN A 189 -27.21 50.40 61.03
N ILE A 190 -26.79 51.12 59.99
CA ILE A 190 -26.58 52.57 60.09
C ILE A 190 -27.93 53.31 60.18
N LEU A 191 -28.96 52.86 59.45
CA LEU A 191 -30.31 53.44 59.52
C LEU A 191 -31.04 53.22 60.86
N SER A 192 -30.73 52.14 61.60
CA SER A 192 -31.32 51.92 62.93
C SER A 192 -30.74 52.83 64.01
N LEU A 193 -29.52 53.36 63.82
CA LEU A 193 -28.87 54.33 64.72
C LEU A 193 -29.42 55.76 64.58
N PHE A 194 -30.17 56.04 63.51
CA PHE A 194 -30.85 57.32 63.28
C PHE A 194 -32.36 57.26 63.57
N ARG A 195 -32.82 56.23 64.31
CA ARG A 195 -34.20 56.10 64.81
C ARG A 195 -34.26 56.20 66.33
#